data_AF-A0A960HKQ4-F1
#
_entry.id   AF-A0A960HKQ4-F1
#
_cell.length_a   1.000
_cell.length_b   1.000
_cell.length_c   1.000
_cell.angle_alpha   90.00
_cell.angle_beta   90.00
_cell.angle_gamma   90.00
#
_symmetry.space_group_name_H-M   'P 1'
#
loop_
_entity.id
_entity.type
_entity.pdbx_description
1 polymer ?
#
loop_
_entity_poly.entity_id
_entity_poly.type
_entity_poly.pdbx_seq_one_letter_code
_entity_poly.pdbx_strand_id
1 'polypeptide(L)'
;MLRALATWCIRRRGRTLAQAASKGVVEGFEQLGPTFVKLGQLIASSPSLFPAPLADACARMLDEVRPFDAATARRLIAEDLGAPPEAIFSWWDPVPLSAASIAQVHACTLADGRQAVIKLQRPDIAHRMNTDLRIQHLVATRLLSRIGALQRANVVAMVEDLHEVTNQELNFALEAHRQDRFRTTIGAFGDNEGITAPEVHWDHCGPHLICMERMHGVPMDDFAAIEASGIDGELVLRRGIKVWIEAALVHGPFHGDVHAGNLWVLDDGRASYLDFGIMGELPPEWRRAMGDILYTAMIDQDYRRVVRAYQSVGVMPADVDPEVAGPAIAAVMEPMLQQGIGGVSLGDQFKANLELAEQFGVTTPRELVLISKQLLYFERYARRLAPDYVLARDLFLLRNVFPADVARAAAERGIELPD
;
A
#
# COMPACT_ATOMS: atom_id res chain seq x y z
N MET A 1 43.92 -14.74 26.66
CA MET A 1 43.94 -13.45 25.94
C MET A 1 43.89 -13.61 24.41
N LEU A 2 44.73 -14.42 23.77
CA LEU A 2 44.74 -14.57 22.29
C LEU A 2 43.45 -15.19 21.70
N ARG A 3 42.76 -16.10 22.42
CA ARG A 3 41.44 -16.59 22.00
C ARG A 3 40.34 -15.52 22.13
N ALA A 4 40.38 -14.65 23.15
CA ALA A 4 39.39 -13.59 23.35
C ALA A 4 39.52 -12.46 22.30
N LEU A 5 40.75 -12.14 21.88
CA LEU A 5 41.02 -11.20 20.78
C LEU A 5 40.62 -11.77 19.41
N ALA A 6 40.82 -13.08 19.19
CA ALA A 6 40.34 -13.75 17.99
C ALA A 6 38.81 -13.77 17.93
N THR A 7 38.11 -14.08 19.04
CA THR A 7 36.63 -14.04 19.07
C THR A 7 36.08 -12.61 18.92
N TRP A 8 36.80 -11.59 19.41
CA TRP A 8 36.44 -10.17 19.23
C TRP A 8 36.63 -9.69 17.78
N CYS A 9 37.74 -10.06 17.13
CA CYS A 9 37.97 -9.76 15.71
C CYS A 9 37.10 -10.59 14.75
N ILE A 10 36.75 -11.82 15.12
CA ILE A 10 35.88 -12.70 14.32
C ILE A 10 34.40 -12.29 14.45
N ARG A 11 33.94 -11.79 15.62
CA ARG A 11 32.58 -11.21 15.77
C ARG A 11 32.36 -9.90 15.01
N ARG A 12 33.43 -9.15 14.67
CA ARG A 12 33.33 -7.89 13.92
C ARG A 12 33.41 -8.07 12.40
N ARG A 13 33.67 -9.28 11.92
CA ARG A 13 33.87 -9.59 10.49
C ARG A 13 32.60 -9.96 9.71
N GLY A 14 31.44 -9.52 10.19
CA GLY A 14 30.16 -9.70 9.50
C GLY A 14 29.36 -8.42 9.27
N ARG A 15 29.90 -7.23 9.60
CA ARG A 15 29.20 -5.96 9.38
C ARG A 15 29.98 -5.09 8.41
N THR A 16 29.41 -4.89 7.22
CA THR A 16 29.98 -3.94 6.26
C THR A 16 29.91 -2.53 6.83
N LEU A 17 30.86 -1.65 6.47
CA LEU A 17 30.85 -0.25 6.91
C LEU A 17 29.51 0.44 6.56
N ALA A 18 28.91 0.02 5.44
CA ALA A 18 27.58 0.43 4.98
C ALA A 18 26.46 0.03 5.96
N GLN A 19 26.47 -1.18 6.54
CA GLN A 19 25.49 -1.60 7.54
C GLN A 19 25.62 -0.82 8.85
N ALA A 20 26.85 -0.55 9.29
CA ALA A 20 27.09 0.26 10.50
C ALA A 20 26.67 1.72 10.31
N ALA A 21 26.98 2.32 9.15
CA ALA A 21 26.55 3.67 8.80
C ALA A 21 25.03 3.77 8.66
N SER A 22 24.39 2.80 7.98
CA SER A 22 22.94 2.74 7.82
C SER A 22 22.21 2.64 9.15
N LYS A 23 22.73 1.83 10.09
CA LYS A 23 22.19 1.77 11.45
C LYS A 23 22.34 3.10 12.20
N GLY A 24 23.46 3.80 12.05
CA GLY A 24 23.66 5.12 12.64
C GLY A 24 22.71 6.18 12.07
N VAL A 25 22.40 6.12 10.78
CA VAL A 25 21.36 6.95 10.14
C VAL A 25 20.00 6.67 10.75
N VAL A 26 19.66 5.40 10.97
CA VAL A 26 18.38 4.98 11.56
C VAL A 26 18.24 5.44 13.00
N GLU A 27 19.29 5.26 13.83
CA GLU A 27 19.31 5.77 15.21
C GLU A 27 19.22 7.31 15.24
N GLY A 28 19.83 7.99 14.27
CA GLY A 28 19.68 9.44 14.08
C GLY A 28 18.25 9.85 13.76
N PHE A 29 17.57 9.14 12.85
CA PHE A 29 16.18 9.38 12.51
C PHE A 29 15.23 9.18 13.69
N GLU A 30 15.43 8.12 14.49
CA GLU A 30 14.68 7.88 15.74
C GLU A 30 14.84 9.04 16.74
N GLN A 31 16.04 9.62 16.85
CA GLN A 31 16.33 10.75 17.73
C GLN A 31 15.80 12.09 17.20
N LEU A 32 15.83 12.28 15.88
CA LEU A 32 15.37 13.50 15.22
C LEU A 32 13.83 13.58 15.17
N GLY A 33 13.13 12.45 15.32
CA GLY A 33 11.70 12.40 15.59
C GLY A 33 10.84 11.88 14.42
N PRO A 34 9.50 11.99 14.55
CA PRO A 34 8.51 11.29 13.73
C PRO A 34 8.68 11.46 12.22
N THR A 35 9.15 12.62 11.76
CA THR A 35 9.31 12.85 10.32
C THR A 35 10.52 12.15 9.74
N PHE A 36 11.62 12.04 10.49
CA PHE A 36 12.77 11.24 10.07
C PHE A 36 12.49 9.76 10.22
N VAL A 37 11.68 9.37 11.20
CA VAL A 37 11.10 8.02 11.26
C VAL A 37 10.27 7.76 10.00
N LYS A 38 9.42 8.69 9.55
CA LYS A 38 8.68 8.57 8.28
C LYS A 38 9.57 8.51 7.04
N LEU A 39 10.66 9.27 6.99
CA LEU A 39 11.65 9.16 5.92
C LEU A 39 12.29 7.76 5.92
N GLY A 40 12.59 7.23 7.11
CA GLY A 40 12.99 5.85 7.27
C GLY A 40 11.92 4.86 6.80
N GLN A 41 10.65 5.06 7.17
CA GLN A 41 9.53 4.22 6.71
C GLN A 41 9.36 4.28 5.18
N LEU A 42 9.54 5.44 4.56
CA LEU A 42 9.57 5.59 3.09
C LEU A 42 10.71 4.79 2.47
N ILE A 43 11.92 4.92 3.03
CA ILE A 43 13.10 4.18 2.59
C ILE A 43 12.89 2.67 2.76
N ALA A 44 12.28 2.24 3.87
CA ALA A 44 11.96 0.86 4.17
C ALA A 44 10.88 0.29 3.23
N SER A 45 9.87 1.09 2.90
CA SER A 45 8.77 0.71 2.00
C SER A 45 9.14 0.76 0.51
N SER A 46 10.34 1.24 0.19
CA SER A 46 10.86 1.37 -1.17
C SER A 46 12.26 0.74 -1.32
N PRO A 47 12.47 -0.53 -0.93
CA PRO A 47 13.80 -1.14 -0.81
C PRO A 47 14.56 -1.24 -2.15
N SER A 48 13.86 -1.14 -3.28
CA SER A 48 14.44 -1.12 -4.62
C SER A 48 15.06 0.22 -5.01
N LEU A 49 14.68 1.34 -4.36
CA LEU A 49 15.16 2.69 -4.65
C LEU A 49 16.37 3.09 -3.82
N PHE A 50 16.67 2.34 -2.76
CA PHE A 50 17.72 2.64 -1.80
C PHE A 50 18.69 1.47 -1.66
N PRO A 51 19.95 1.70 -1.22
CA PRO A 51 20.88 0.62 -0.95
C PRO A 51 20.29 -0.36 0.08
N ALA A 52 20.31 -1.66 -0.21
CA ALA A 52 19.74 -2.70 0.65
C ALA A 52 20.15 -2.56 2.14
N PRO A 53 21.42 -2.27 2.51
CA PRO A 53 21.78 -2.07 3.92
C PRO A 53 21.05 -0.93 4.63
N LEU A 54 20.61 0.09 3.89
CA LEU A 54 19.85 1.23 4.42
C LEU A 54 18.36 0.93 4.49
N ALA A 55 17.79 0.32 3.45
CA ALA A 55 16.40 -0.13 3.44
C ALA A 55 16.12 -1.15 4.55
N ASP A 56 16.99 -2.15 4.70
CA ASP A 56 16.90 -3.18 5.75
C ASP A 56 17.04 -2.57 7.15
N ALA A 57 17.91 -1.58 7.32
CA ALA A 57 18.06 -0.90 8.61
C ALA A 57 16.81 -0.06 8.95
N CYS A 58 16.22 0.60 7.94
CA CYS A 58 15.00 1.37 8.11
C CYS A 58 13.75 0.49 8.29
N ALA A 59 13.79 -0.79 7.93
CA ALA A 59 12.68 -1.72 8.13
C ALA A 59 12.19 -1.76 9.58
N ARG A 60 13.09 -1.61 10.56
CA ARG A 60 12.74 -1.53 11.99
C ARG A 60 11.93 -0.28 12.37
N MET A 61 11.94 0.76 11.53
CA MET A 61 11.09 1.93 11.75
C MET A 61 9.64 1.71 11.34
N LEU A 62 9.36 0.58 10.70
CA LEU A 62 8.01 0.07 10.53
C LEU A 62 7.49 -0.54 11.85
N ASP A 63 8.34 -0.79 12.85
CA ASP A 63 7.96 -1.37 14.14
C ASP A 63 7.39 -0.35 15.14
N GLU A 64 6.59 -0.85 16.07
CA GLU A 64 5.73 -0.10 16.99
C GLU A 64 6.43 1.03 17.76
N VAL A 65 5.82 2.21 17.70
CA VAL A 65 6.26 3.40 18.44
C VAL A 65 5.65 3.35 19.84
N ARG A 66 6.42 3.68 20.88
CA ARG A 66 5.93 3.66 22.28
C ARG A 66 4.56 4.37 22.40
N PRO A 67 3.56 3.73 23.03
CA PRO A 67 2.26 4.35 23.24
C PRO A 67 2.36 5.54 24.19
N PHE A 68 1.47 6.52 24.02
CA PHE A 68 1.25 7.53 25.04
C PHE A 68 0.36 6.98 26.16
N ASP A 69 0.43 7.61 27.33
CA ASP A 69 -0.24 7.11 28.54
C ASP A 69 -1.78 7.20 28.47
N ALA A 70 -2.44 6.39 29.29
CA ALA A 70 -3.90 6.34 29.37
C ALA A 70 -4.51 7.69 29.77
N ALA A 71 -3.80 8.50 30.57
CA ALA A 71 -4.27 9.83 30.96
C ALA A 71 -4.36 10.77 29.74
N THR A 72 -3.38 10.69 28.83
CA THR A 72 -3.39 11.41 27.56
C THR A 72 -4.49 10.89 26.64
N ALA A 73 -4.68 9.58 26.52
CA ALA A 73 -5.78 9.00 25.74
C ALA A 73 -7.14 9.47 26.23
N ARG A 74 -7.38 9.37 27.55
CA ARG A 74 -8.60 9.84 28.20
C ARG A 74 -8.89 11.32 27.88
N ARG A 75 -7.85 12.16 27.95
CA ARG A 75 -7.98 13.60 27.66
C ARG A 75 -8.36 13.86 26.20
N LEU A 76 -7.67 13.22 25.25
CA LEU A 76 -7.96 13.39 23.81
C LEU A 76 -9.39 12.96 23.47
N ILE A 77 -9.85 11.84 24.04
CA ILE A 77 -11.24 11.38 23.87
C ILE A 77 -12.22 12.44 24.40
N ALA A 78 -11.95 13.00 25.58
CA ALA A 78 -12.82 14.01 26.17
C ALA A 78 -12.82 15.34 25.42
N GLU A 79 -11.69 15.73 24.82
CA GLU A 79 -11.57 16.92 23.98
C GLU A 79 -12.39 16.79 22.70
N ASP A 80 -12.32 15.64 22.03
CA ASP A 80 -12.99 15.41 20.75
C ASP A 80 -14.49 15.09 20.90
N LEU A 81 -14.87 14.32 21.93
CA LEU A 81 -16.24 13.82 22.12
C LEU A 81 -17.02 14.55 23.23
N GLY A 82 -16.38 15.49 23.95
CA GLY A 82 -17.02 16.32 24.97
C GLY A 82 -17.27 15.63 26.33
N ALA A 83 -16.89 14.37 26.49
CA ALA A 83 -17.05 13.62 27.73
C ALA A 83 -15.95 12.56 27.92
N PRO A 84 -15.62 12.15 29.16
CA PRO A 84 -14.64 11.09 29.38
C PRO A 84 -15.12 9.75 28.79
N PRO A 85 -14.20 8.83 28.43
CA PRO A 85 -14.53 7.54 27.80
C PRO A 85 -15.54 6.71 28.59
N GLU A 86 -15.52 6.72 29.94
CA GLU A 86 -16.45 5.94 30.77
C GLU A 86 -17.89 6.48 30.75
N ALA A 87 -18.10 7.71 30.26
CA ALA A 87 -19.44 8.26 30.07
C ALA A 87 -19.98 8.00 28.66
N ILE A 88 -19.10 7.69 27.70
CA ILE A 88 -19.43 7.50 26.28
C ILE A 88 -19.57 6.01 25.94
N PHE A 89 -18.59 5.22 26.38
CA PHE A 89 -18.49 3.80 26.09
C PHE A 89 -18.93 2.98 27.30
N SER A 90 -19.56 1.83 27.06
CA SER A 90 -19.89 0.87 28.12
C SER A 90 -18.63 0.23 28.70
N TRP A 91 -17.57 0.14 27.89
CA TRP A 91 -16.23 -0.27 28.30
C TRP A 91 -15.17 0.36 27.39
N TRP A 92 -14.02 0.71 27.95
CA TRP A 92 -12.86 1.22 27.21
C TRP A 92 -11.58 0.64 27.83
N ASP A 93 -10.65 0.20 26.99
CA ASP A 93 -9.35 -0.29 27.43
C ASP A 93 -8.33 0.87 27.50
N PRO A 94 -7.81 1.22 28.69
CA PRO A 94 -6.73 2.20 28.79
C PRO A 94 -5.42 1.70 28.17
N VAL A 95 -5.26 0.39 27.94
CA VAL A 95 -4.11 -0.18 27.23
C VAL A 95 -4.41 -0.21 25.73
N PRO A 96 -3.55 0.38 24.88
CA PRO A 96 -3.78 0.35 23.44
C PRO A 96 -3.57 -1.05 22.88
N LEU A 97 -4.38 -1.41 21.86
CA LEU A 97 -4.21 -2.61 21.05
C LEU A 97 -2.97 -2.51 20.16
N SER A 98 -2.70 -1.32 19.63
CA SER A 98 -1.56 -1.05 18.76
C SER A 98 -1.16 0.43 18.82
N ALA A 99 0.09 0.70 18.48
CA ALA A 99 0.65 2.05 18.47
C ALA A 99 1.51 2.28 17.22
N ALA A 100 1.06 3.16 16.35
CA ALA A 100 1.71 3.53 15.10
C ALA A 100 2.37 4.92 15.18
N SER A 101 2.92 5.39 14.05
CA SER A 101 3.66 6.65 13.95
C SER A 101 2.81 7.89 14.24
N ILE A 102 1.55 7.91 13.80
CA ILE A 102 0.64 9.06 13.92
C ILE A 102 -0.50 8.85 14.91
N ALA A 103 -0.80 7.61 15.28
CA ALA A 103 -1.94 7.26 16.12
C ALA A 103 -1.67 6.05 17.02
N GLN A 104 -2.53 5.85 18.01
CA GLN A 104 -2.67 4.57 18.72
C GLN A 104 -4.13 4.14 18.76
N VAL A 105 -4.37 2.84 18.80
CA VAL A 105 -5.71 2.25 18.73
C VAL A 105 -6.06 1.64 20.08
N HIS A 106 -7.24 1.95 20.61
CA HIS A 106 -7.78 1.33 21.83
C HIS A 106 -9.04 0.55 21.55
N ALA A 107 -9.24 -0.55 22.28
CA ALA A 107 -10.51 -1.26 22.26
C ALA A 107 -11.57 -0.51 23.09
N CYS A 108 -12.81 -0.57 22.63
CA CYS A 108 -13.96 -0.10 23.39
C CYS A 108 -15.21 -0.93 23.07
N THR A 109 -16.26 -0.71 23.84
CA THR A 109 -17.59 -1.25 23.58
C THR A 109 -18.58 -0.10 23.63
N LEU A 110 -19.38 0.04 22.58
CA LEU A 110 -20.40 1.08 22.51
C LEU A 110 -21.49 0.85 23.56
N ALA A 111 -22.32 1.86 23.80
CA ALA A 111 -23.43 1.77 24.75
C ALA A 111 -24.45 0.66 24.38
N ASP A 112 -24.56 0.33 23.09
CA ASP A 112 -25.43 -0.73 22.57
C ASP A 112 -24.80 -2.14 22.59
N GLY A 113 -23.55 -2.26 23.07
CA GLY A 113 -22.84 -3.54 23.18
C GLY A 113 -21.99 -3.92 21.97
N ARG A 114 -22.01 -3.15 20.86
CA ARG A 114 -21.13 -3.40 19.72
C ARG A 114 -19.66 -3.20 20.11
N GLN A 115 -18.79 -4.09 19.63
CA GLN A 115 -17.34 -3.97 19.82
C GLN A 115 -16.75 -2.99 18.80
N ALA A 116 -15.97 -2.04 19.29
CA ALA A 116 -15.37 -1.01 18.48
C ALA A 116 -13.90 -0.79 18.86
N VAL A 117 -13.21 -0.05 18.01
CA VAL A 117 -11.90 0.51 18.29
C VAL A 117 -11.93 2.02 18.11
N ILE A 118 -11.11 2.73 18.88
CA ILE A 118 -10.85 4.16 18.70
C ILE A 118 -9.41 4.36 18.26
N LYS A 119 -9.22 4.93 17.06
CA LYS A 119 -7.91 5.39 16.55
C LYS A 119 -7.74 6.83 17.03
N LEU A 120 -6.78 7.06 17.92
CA LEU A 120 -6.48 8.36 18.51
C LEU A 120 -5.19 8.92 17.91
N GLN A 121 -5.28 10.11 17.32
CA GLN A 121 -4.11 10.82 16.82
C GLN A 121 -3.18 11.19 17.99
N ARG A 122 -1.87 11.04 17.78
CA ARG A 122 -0.87 11.41 18.79
C ARG A 122 -0.90 12.91 19.05
N PRO A 123 -0.74 13.35 20.32
CA PRO A 123 -0.69 14.77 20.63
C PRO A 123 0.50 15.45 19.92
N ASP A 124 0.30 16.69 19.50
CA ASP A 124 1.28 17.55 18.83
C ASP A 124 1.86 17.01 17.52
N ILE A 125 1.35 15.89 17.00
CA ILE A 125 1.92 15.26 15.80
C ILE A 125 1.79 16.19 14.59
N ALA A 126 0.65 16.85 14.42
CA ALA A 126 0.45 17.82 13.34
C ALA A 126 1.46 18.99 13.43
N HIS A 127 1.76 19.50 14.62
CA HIS A 127 2.73 20.58 14.80
C HIS A 127 4.17 20.11 14.51
N ARG A 128 4.55 18.94 15.03
CA ARG A 128 5.88 18.35 14.82
C ARG A 128 6.12 18.07 13.35
N MET A 129 5.17 17.41 12.68
CA MET A 129 5.27 17.07 11.28
C MET A 129 5.33 18.33 10.40
N ASN A 130 4.49 19.34 10.65
CA ASN A 130 4.56 20.59 9.90
C ASN A 130 5.89 21.34 10.10
N THR A 131 6.45 21.30 11.31
CA THR A 131 7.76 21.90 11.60
C THR A 131 8.87 21.18 10.84
N ASP A 132 8.85 19.85 10.86
CA ASP A 132 9.86 19.03 10.20
C ASP A 132 9.78 19.16 8.67
N LEU A 133 8.59 19.21 8.09
CA LEU A 133 8.38 19.41 6.65
C LEU A 133 8.91 20.78 6.19
N ARG A 134 8.71 21.83 7.00
CA ARG A 134 9.31 23.15 6.73
C ARG A 134 10.84 23.11 6.75
N ILE A 135 11.42 22.37 7.69
CA ILE A 135 12.87 22.17 7.76
C ILE A 135 13.37 21.40 6.53
N GLN A 136 12.67 20.34 6.12
CA GLN A 136 13.02 19.56 4.93
C GLN A 136 12.95 20.41 3.66
N HIS A 137 11.89 21.19 3.48
CA HIS A 137 11.76 22.10 2.35
C HIS A 137 12.88 23.14 2.35
N LEU A 138 13.25 23.68 3.50
CA LEU A 138 14.38 24.61 3.65
C LEU A 138 15.72 23.96 3.29
N VAL A 139 15.97 22.72 3.73
CA VAL A 139 17.18 21.97 3.41
C VAL A 139 17.23 21.64 1.92
N ALA A 140 16.14 21.15 1.35
CA ALA A 140 16.01 20.82 -0.06
C ALA A 140 16.26 22.04 -0.96
N THR A 141 15.71 23.20 -0.59
CA THR A 141 15.85 24.44 -1.37
C THR A 141 17.19 25.15 -1.18
N ARG A 142 17.78 25.13 0.03
CA ARG A 142 18.99 25.92 0.35
C ARG A 142 20.30 25.15 0.43
N LEU A 143 20.30 23.96 1.05
CA LEU A 143 21.52 23.18 1.31
C LEU A 143 21.91 22.28 0.13
N LEU A 144 20.94 21.90 -0.72
CA LEU A 144 21.22 21.17 -1.95
C LEU A 144 21.60 22.08 -3.13
N SER A 145 21.84 23.38 -2.92
CA SER A 145 22.29 24.32 -3.97
C SER A 145 23.55 23.87 -4.74
N ARG A 146 24.31 22.90 -4.22
CA ARG A 146 25.50 22.30 -4.84
C ARG A 146 25.21 21.12 -5.78
N ILE A 147 23.98 20.62 -5.85
CA ILE A 147 23.57 19.59 -6.83
C ILE A 147 22.91 20.25 -8.05
N GLY A 148 22.94 19.55 -9.19
CA GLY A 148 22.35 20.03 -10.44
C GLY A 148 20.89 20.47 -10.29
N ALA A 149 20.45 21.41 -11.13
CA ALA A 149 19.12 22.02 -11.03
C ALA A 149 17.98 20.99 -11.15
N LEU A 150 18.15 19.98 -12.01
CA LEU A 150 17.17 18.90 -12.20
C LEU A 150 17.07 18.01 -10.95
N GLN A 151 18.20 17.63 -10.34
CA GLN A 151 18.19 16.85 -9.11
C GLN A 151 17.56 17.61 -7.94
N ARG A 152 17.77 18.93 -7.86
CA ARG A 152 17.07 19.76 -6.87
C ARG A 152 15.56 19.78 -7.07
N ALA A 153 15.10 19.99 -8.31
CA ALA A 153 13.67 20.02 -8.61
C ALA A 153 12.99 18.69 -8.21
N ASN A 154 13.63 17.55 -8.51
CA ASN A 154 13.13 16.24 -8.11
C ASN A 154 13.04 16.08 -6.58
N VAL A 155 14.07 16.50 -5.83
CA VAL A 155 14.06 16.40 -4.37
C VAL A 155 12.99 17.32 -3.75
N VAL A 156 12.78 18.51 -4.31
CA VAL A 156 11.71 19.41 -3.85
C VAL A 156 10.33 18.79 -4.10
N ALA A 157 10.09 18.24 -5.30
CA ALA A 157 8.84 17.56 -5.63
C ALA A 157 8.57 16.36 -4.69
N MET A 158 9.60 15.58 -4.35
CA MET A 158 9.46 14.48 -3.38
C MET A 158 9.08 14.97 -1.98
N VAL A 159 9.61 16.10 -1.53
CA VAL A 159 9.26 16.69 -0.22
C VAL A 159 7.83 17.25 -0.24
N GLU A 160 7.40 17.82 -1.36
CA GLU A 160 6.03 18.29 -1.54
C GLU A 160 5.02 17.14 -1.55
N ASP A 161 5.34 16.05 -2.27
CA ASP A 161 4.55 14.81 -2.26
C ASP A 161 4.45 14.23 -0.83
N LEU A 162 5.56 14.19 -0.09
CA LEU A 162 5.58 13.72 1.30
C LEU A 162 4.74 14.63 2.21
N HIS A 163 4.74 15.93 1.96
CA HIS A 163 3.92 16.88 2.70
C HIS A 163 2.44 16.63 2.46
N GLU A 164 2.03 16.42 1.21
CA GLU A 164 0.64 16.12 0.87
C GLU A 164 0.17 14.81 1.51
N VAL A 165 0.92 13.71 1.35
CA VAL A 165 0.59 12.41 1.95
C VAL A 165 0.50 12.53 3.48
N THR A 166 1.43 13.25 4.10
CA THR A 166 1.42 13.48 5.55
C THR A 166 0.18 14.25 6.01
N ASN A 167 -0.23 15.30 5.29
CA ASN A 167 -1.41 16.07 5.66
C ASN A 167 -2.70 15.25 5.50
N GLN A 168 -2.77 14.38 4.49
CA GLN A 168 -3.91 13.49 4.31
C GLN A 168 -4.02 12.50 5.48
N GLU A 169 -2.91 11.90 5.91
CA GLU A 169 -2.87 11.00 7.07
C GLU A 169 -3.24 11.69 8.39
N LEU A 170 -3.01 13.00 8.52
CA LEU A 170 -3.39 13.76 9.72
C LEU A 170 -4.87 14.13 9.74
N ASN A 171 -5.60 13.97 8.64
CA ASN A 171 -7.01 14.29 8.55
C ASN A 171 -7.88 13.04 8.78
N PHE A 172 -8.24 12.80 10.03
CA PHE A 172 -9.02 11.62 10.42
C PHE A 172 -10.45 11.63 9.90
N ALA A 173 -11.04 12.81 9.67
CA ALA A 173 -12.34 12.92 9.01
C ALA A 173 -12.27 12.46 7.54
N LEU A 174 -11.16 12.76 6.84
CA LEU A 174 -10.92 12.29 5.48
C LEU A 174 -10.71 10.78 5.43
N GLU A 175 -9.93 10.21 6.36
CA GLU A 175 -9.77 8.75 6.49
C GLU A 175 -11.12 8.06 6.73
N ALA A 176 -11.90 8.53 7.71
CA ALA A 176 -13.23 7.99 8.01
C ALA A 176 -14.17 8.04 6.79
N HIS A 177 -14.19 9.14 6.05
CA HIS A 177 -15.00 9.27 4.84
C HIS A 177 -14.55 8.33 3.72
N ARG A 178 -13.24 8.16 3.54
CA ARG A 178 -12.68 7.23 2.54
C ARG A 178 -13.03 5.78 2.89
N GLN A 179 -12.93 5.40 4.16
CA GLN A 179 -13.30 4.08 4.65
C GLN A 179 -14.79 3.77 4.41
N ASP A 180 -15.68 4.68 4.82
CA ASP A 180 -17.13 4.52 4.67
C ASP A 180 -17.55 4.44 3.19
N ARG A 181 -16.98 5.33 2.35
CA ARG A 181 -17.20 5.30 0.90
C ARG A 181 -16.68 4.02 0.28
N PHE A 182 -15.49 3.57 0.65
CA PHE A 182 -14.93 2.31 0.16
C PHE A 182 -15.85 1.14 0.53
N ARG A 183 -16.16 0.94 1.82
CA ARG A 183 -17.06 -0.12 2.32
C ARG A 183 -18.38 -0.15 1.56
N THR A 184 -19.04 1.00 1.45
CA THR A 184 -20.36 1.11 0.82
C THR A 184 -20.30 0.81 -0.67
N THR A 185 -19.29 1.34 -1.37
CA THR A 185 -19.22 1.21 -2.82
C THR A 185 -18.83 -0.20 -3.25
N ILE A 186 -17.83 -0.81 -2.59
CA ILE A 186 -17.39 -2.16 -2.94
C ILE A 186 -18.46 -3.19 -2.63
N GLY A 187 -19.15 -3.06 -1.47
CA GLY A 187 -20.14 -4.03 -1.03
C GLY A 187 -21.42 -3.99 -1.87
N ALA A 188 -21.69 -2.87 -2.54
CA ALA A 188 -22.81 -2.73 -3.47
C ALA A 188 -22.46 -3.13 -4.92
N PHE A 189 -21.21 -3.49 -5.21
CA PHE A 189 -20.76 -3.75 -6.58
C PHE A 189 -20.61 -5.24 -6.87
N GLY A 190 -21.47 -5.74 -7.75
CA GLY A 190 -21.47 -7.13 -8.22
C GLY A 190 -21.62 -8.12 -7.05
N ASP A 191 -20.59 -8.92 -6.84
CA ASP A 191 -20.54 -10.10 -5.97
C ASP A 191 -19.43 -10.01 -4.90
N ASN A 192 -19.05 -8.80 -4.52
CA ASN A 192 -17.96 -8.53 -3.58
C ASN A 192 -18.33 -8.77 -2.10
N GLU A 193 -19.14 -9.77 -1.79
CA GLU A 193 -19.57 -10.07 -0.41
C GLU A 193 -18.43 -10.57 0.48
N GLY A 194 -17.38 -11.14 -0.13
CA GLY A 194 -16.22 -11.67 0.55
C GLY A 194 -15.21 -10.63 1.04
N ILE A 195 -15.42 -9.33 0.76
CA ILE A 195 -14.50 -8.25 1.12
C ILE A 195 -15.22 -7.14 1.85
N THR A 196 -14.58 -6.57 2.87
CA THR A 196 -15.14 -5.49 3.67
C THR A 196 -14.07 -4.48 4.11
N ALA A 197 -14.52 -3.50 4.88
CA ALA A 197 -13.72 -2.53 5.62
C ALA A 197 -14.52 -2.18 6.89
N PRO A 198 -13.91 -1.80 8.03
CA PRO A 198 -14.66 -1.57 9.26
C PRO A 198 -15.77 -0.52 9.10
N GLU A 199 -16.94 -0.74 9.69
CA GLU A 199 -17.98 0.30 9.76
C GLU A 199 -17.48 1.50 10.60
N VAL A 200 -17.70 2.73 10.11
CA VAL A 200 -17.39 3.95 10.88
C VAL A 200 -18.56 4.28 11.79
N HIS A 201 -18.27 4.48 13.08
CA HIS A 201 -19.26 4.93 14.05
C HIS A 201 -19.22 6.46 14.18
N TRP A 202 -19.89 7.12 13.24
CA TRP A 202 -19.84 8.57 13.04
C TRP A 202 -20.15 9.42 14.29
N ASP A 203 -21.10 8.98 15.12
CA ASP A 203 -21.46 9.66 16.38
C ASP A 203 -20.34 9.62 17.44
N HIS A 204 -19.30 8.82 17.20
CA HIS A 204 -18.14 8.65 18.06
C HIS A 204 -16.84 9.04 17.34
N CYS A 205 -16.91 9.89 16.32
CA CYS A 205 -15.74 10.45 15.63
C CYS A 205 -15.55 11.93 16.00
N GLY A 206 -14.31 12.40 15.95
CA GLY A 206 -13.91 13.78 16.19
C GLY A 206 -12.74 14.21 15.28
N PRO A 207 -12.25 15.45 15.42
CA PRO A 207 -11.16 15.95 14.58
C PRO A 207 -9.86 15.11 14.62
N HIS A 208 -9.59 14.45 15.73
CA HIS A 208 -8.38 13.67 16.03
C HIS A 208 -8.68 12.21 16.43
N LEU A 209 -9.93 11.78 16.29
CA LEU A 209 -10.43 10.49 16.75
C LEU A 209 -11.35 9.86 15.71
N ILE A 210 -11.08 8.61 15.32
CA ILE A 210 -12.00 7.78 14.52
C ILE A 210 -12.45 6.62 15.39
N CYS A 211 -13.76 6.41 15.50
CA CYS A 211 -14.34 5.20 16.09
C CYS A 211 -14.89 4.31 14.97
N MET A 212 -14.55 3.03 15.00
CA MET A 212 -14.95 2.08 13.95
C MET A 212 -15.13 0.67 14.51
N GLU A 213 -15.80 -0.18 13.73
CA GLU A 213 -16.02 -1.60 14.00
C GLU A 213 -14.71 -2.29 14.36
N ARG A 214 -14.75 -3.13 15.40
CA ARG A 214 -13.60 -3.97 15.73
C ARG A 214 -13.58 -5.22 14.84
N MET A 215 -12.57 -5.30 13.99
CA MET A 215 -12.32 -6.49 13.16
C MET A 215 -11.54 -7.55 13.93
N HIS A 216 -11.81 -8.82 13.63
CA HIS A 216 -11.12 -9.99 14.20
C HIS A 216 -10.63 -10.90 13.07
N GLY A 217 -9.34 -11.20 13.09
CA GLY A 217 -8.67 -11.93 12.02
C GLY A 217 -7.16 -11.85 12.14
N VAL A 218 -6.48 -12.23 11.06
CA VAL A 218 -5.02 -12.27 10.97
C VAL A 218 -4.51 -11.49 9.76
N PRO A 219 -3.32 -10.85 9.85
CA PRO A 219 -2.69 -10.20 8.70
C PRO A 219 -2.49 -11.16 7.52
N MET A 220 -2.59 -10.64 6.28
CA MET A 220 -2.43 -11.44 5.06
C MET A 220 -1.05 -12.11 4.90
N ASP A 221 -0.03 -11.66 5.65
CA ASP A 221 1.29 -12.30 5.66
C ASP A 221 1.53 -13.28 6.81
N ASP A 222 0.55 -13.50 7.70
CA ASP A 222 0.58 -14.60 8.65
C ASP A 222 0.06 -15.89 8.02
N PHE A 223 0.85 -16.39 7.06
CA PHE A 223 0.51 -17.56 6.26
C PHE A 223 0.26 -18.81 7.11
N ALA A 224 0.96 -18.94 8.25
CA ALA A 224 0.78 -20.08 9.14
C ALA A 224 -0.56 -20.02 9.87
N ALA A 225 -0.99 -18.83 10.31
CA ALA A 225 -2.29 -18.67 10.93
C ALA A 225 -3.44 -18.86 9.93
N ILE A 226 -3.29 -18.36 8.69
CA ILE A 226 -4.27 -18.58 7.61
C ILE A 226 -4.39 -20.07 7.28
N GLU A 227 -3.27 -20.79 7.16
CA GLU A 227 -3.27 -22.23 6.91
C GLU A 227 -3.91 -23.00 8.07
N ALA A 228 -3.67 -22.58 9.32
CA ALA A 228 -4.25 -23.19 10.51
C ALA A 228 -5.76 -22.92 10.69
N SER A 229 -6.28 -21.81 10.15
CA SER A 229 -7.71 -21.48 10.24
C SER A 229 -8.57 -22.30 9.28
N GLY A 230 -7.97 -22.94 8.27
CA GLY A 230 -8.69 -23.69 7.24
C GLY A 230 -9.43 -22.81 6.22
N ILE A 231 -9.21 -21.50 6.25
CA ILE A 231 -9.75 -20.56 5.27
C ILE A 231 -8.99 -20.70 3.94
N ASP A 232 -9.71 -20.64 2.82
CA ASP A 232 -9.11 -20.60 1.49
C ASP A 232 -8.40 -19.26 1.24
N GLY A 233 -7.13 -19.19 1.63
CA GLY A 233 -6.30 -17.99 1.49
C GLY A 233 -6.11 -17.55 0.04
N GLU A 234 -6.15 -18.47 -0.93
CA GLU A 234 -6.07 -18.13 -2.35
C GLU A 234 -7.33 -17.36 -2.78
N LEU A 235 -8.51 -17.89 -2.47
CA LEU A 235 -9.78 -17.26 -2.83
C LEU A 235 -9.94 -15.89 -2.16
N VAL A 236 -9.55 -15.78 -0.88
CA VAL A 236 -9.58 -14.50 -0.16
C VAL A 236 -8.64 -13.48 -0.81
N LEU A 237 -7.43 -13.88 -1.19
CA LEU A 237 -6.49 -13.03 -1.91
C LEU A 237 -7.04 -12.57 -3.26
N ARG A 238 -7.60 -13.50 -4.05
CA ARG A 238 -8.21 -13.20 -5.37
C ARG A 238 -9.35 -12.19 -5.24
N ARG A 239 -10.24 -12.37 -4.26
CA ARG A 239 -11.32 -11.43 -3.95
C ARG A 239 -10.79 -10.04 -3.56
N GLY A 240 -9.72 -9.99 -2.76
CA GLY A 240 -9.07 -8.73 -2.40
C GLY A 240 -8.52 -8.00 -3.63
N ILE A 241 -7.72 -8.68 -4.45
CA ILE A 241 -7.16 -8.10 -5.68
C ILE A 241 -8.26 -7.60 -6.62
N LYS A 242 -9.33 -8.39 -6.80
CA LYS A 242 -10.49 -8.03 -7.62
C LYS A 242 -11.13 -6.72 -7.15
N VAL A 243 -11.44 -6.62 -5.86
CA VAL A 243 -12.01 -5.38 -5.27
C VAL A 243 -11.05 -4.20 -5.43
N TRP A 244 -9.74 -4.42 -5.27
CA TRP A 244 -8.75 -3.36 -5.47
C TRP A 244 -8.72 -2.85 -6.92
N ILE A 245 -8.79 -3.75 -7.91
CA ILE A 245 -8.87 -3.39 -9.34
C ILE A 245 -10.17 -2.64 -9.63
N GLU A 246 -11.30 -3.12 -9.13
CA GLU A 246 -12.61 -2.49 -9.31
C GLU A 246 -12.65 -1.09 -8.66
N ALA A 247 -12.03 -0.94 -7.48
CA ALA A 247 -11.85 0.36 -6.85
C ALA A 247 -11.00 1.29 -7.71
N ALA A 248 -9.91 0.81 -8.31
CA ALA A 248 -9.03 1.63 -9.14
C ALA A 248 -9.67 2.05 -10.47
N LEU A 249 -10.45 1.16 -11.10
CA LEU A 249 -11.02 1.36 -12.43
C LEU A 249 -12.40 2.02 -12.42
N VAL A 250 -13.26 1.62 -11.49
CA VAL A 250 -14.69 1.97 -11.52
C VAL A 250 -14.99 3.04 -10.49
N HIS A 251 -14.67 2.77 -9.23
CA HIS A 251 -15.22 3.54 -8.12
C HIS A 251 -14.39 4.77 -7.79
N GLY A 252 -13.07 4.59 -7.67
CA GLY A 252 -12.18 5.48 -6.95
C GLY A 252 -12.64 5.78 -5.50
N PRO A 253 -11.74 6.28 -4.65
CA PRO A 253 -10.32 5.96 -4.63
C PRO A 253 -10.05 4.48 -4.31
N PHE A 254 -8.84 3.99 -4.60
CA PHE A 254 -8.37 2.65 -4.27
C PHE A 254 -7.35 2.68 -3.13
N HIS A 255 -7.12 1.53 -2.49
CA HIS A 255 -6.20 1.42 -1.37
C HIS A 255 -4.75 1.63 -1.80
N GLY A 256 -4.09 2.66 -1.26
CA GLY A 256 -2.74 3.08 -1.67
C GLY A 256 -1.60 2.38 -0.91
N ASP A 257 -1.92 1.58 0.10
CA ASP A 257 -0.92 0.84 0.88
C ASP A 257 -1.43 -0.53 1.36
N VAL A 258 -1.45 -1.52 0.46
CA VAL A 258 -1.99 -2.87 0.72
C VAL A 258 -0.97 -3.81 1.40
N HIS A 259 -0.07 -3.27 2.21
CA HIS A 259 0.86 -4.08 2.99
C HIS A 259 0.10 -4.95 4.01
N ALA A 260 0.79 -5.88 4.67
CA ALA A 260 0.10 -6.94 5.40
C ALA A 260 -0.68 -6.44 6.63
N GLY A 261 -0.23 -5.34 7.25
CA GLY A 261 -0.98 -4.69 8.33
C GLY A 261 -2.35 -4.12 7.92
N ASN A 262 -2.59 -3.87 6.63
CA ASN A 262 -3.78 -3.19 6.11
C ASN A 262 -4.71 -4.12 5.32
N LEU A 263 -4.36 -5.41 5.21
CA LEU A 263 -5.19 -6.42 4.59
C LEU A 263 -5.23 -7.65 5.49
N TRP A 264 -6.39 -7.91 6.08
CA TRP A 264 -6.58 -9.01 7.01
C TRP A 264 -7.51 -10.08 6.43
N VAL A 265 -7.23 -11.34 6.76
CA VAL A 265 -8.17 -12.46 6.63
C VAL A 265 -8.97 -12.54 7.93
N LEU A 266 -10.29 -12.40 7.84
CA LEU A 266 -11.17 -12.38 9.00
C LEU A 266 -11.55 -13.80 9.42
N ASP A 267 -11.90 -13.97 10.70
CA ASP A 267 -12.30 -15.26 11.28
C ASP A 267 -13.57 -15.85 10.62
N ASP A 268 -14.37 -15.02 9.96
CA ASP A 268 -15.58 -15.40 9.24
C ASP A 268 -15.35 -15.79 7.76
N GLY A 269 -14.09 -15.81 7.31
CA GLY A 269 -13.69 -16.19 5.96
C GLY A 269 -13.71 -15.04 4.94
N ARG A 270 -14.08 -13.82 5.33
CA ARG A 270 -13.92 -12.62 4.49
C ARG A 270 -12.50 -12.05 4.58
N ALA A 271 -12.18 -11.06 3.76
CA ALA A 271 -11.03 -10.17 3.98
C ALA A 271 -11.48 -8.74 4.30
N SER A 272 -10.66 -8.02 5.08
CA SER A 272 -10.86 -6.61 5.37
C SER A 272 -9.66 -5.77 4.95
N TYR A 273 -9.94 -4.67 4.26
CA TYR A 273 -9.01 -3.55 4.18
C TYR A 273 -9.08 -2.73 5.47
N LEU A 274 -7.93 -2.25 5.95
CA LEU A 274 -7.77 -1.43 7.15
C LEU A 274 -6.86 -0.24 6.85
N ASP A 275 -6.99 0.83 7.63
CA ASP A 275 -6.23 2.10 7.48
C ASP A 275 -6.39 2.77 6.11
N PHE A 276 -7.39 3.65 6.02
CA PHE A 276 -7.72 4.39 4.80
C PHE A 276 -7.03 5.75 4.73
N GLY A 277 -5.94 5.94 5.48
CA GLY A 277 -5.15 7.17 5.48
C GLY A 277 -4.48 7.42 4.13
N ILE A 278 -3.99 6.34 3.48
CA ILE A 278 -3.32 6.38 2.19
C ILE A 278 -4.22 5.76 1.11
N MET A 279 -4.90 6.64 0.37
CA MET A 279 -5.77 6.25 -0.75
C MET A 279 -5.30 6.91 -2.04
N GLY A 280 -5.31 6.16 -3.13
CA GLY A 280 -4.97 6.65 -4.47
C GLY A 280 -6.22 6.87 -5.31
N GLU A 281 -6.17 7.79 -6.27
CA GLU A 281 -7.23 7.94 -7.26
C GLU A 281 -6.62 8.17 -8.64
N LEU A 282 -7.11 7.43 -9.63
CA LEU A 282 -6.67 7.61 -11.01
C LEU A 282 -7.55 8.65 -11.70
N PRO A 283 -6.95 9.59 -12.47
CA PRO A 283 -7.69 10.42 -13.40
C PRO A 283 -8.51 9.58 -14.40
N PRO A 284 -9.61 10.11 -14.97
CA PRO A 284 -10.49 9.34 -15.87
C PRO A 284 -9.79 8.76 -17.11
N GLU A 285 -8.79 9.45 -17.66
CA GLU A 285 -7.92 8.95 -18.73
C GLU A 285 -7.08 7.76 -18.29
N TRP A 286 -6.51 7.82 -17.08
CA TRP A 286 -5.75 6.73 -16.48
C TRP A 286 -6.60 5.51 -16.15
N ARG A 287 -7.85 5.69 -15.70
CA ARG A 287 -8.80 4.58 -15.50
C ARG A 287 -9.07 3.84 -16.79
N ARG A 288 -9.32 4.57 -17.88
CA ARG A 288 -9.54 3.98 -19.21
C ARG A 288 -8.30 3.25 -19.72
N ALA A 289 -7.14 3.90 -19.64
CA ALA A 289 -5.87 3.30 -20.06
C ALA A 289 -5.55 2.03 -19.27
N MET A 290 -5.74 2.03 -17.95
CA MET A 290 -5.53 0.85 -17.10
C MET A 290 -6.54 -0.27 -17.41
N GLY A 291 -7.81 0.09 -17.65
CA GLY A 291 -8.83 -0.86 -18.10
C GLY A 291 -8.44 -1.53 -19.41
N ASP A 292 -7.95 -0.76 -20.38
CA ASP A 292 -7.47 -1.27 -21.67
C ASP A 292 -6.25 -2.18 -21.51
N ILE A 293 -5.32 -1.86 -20.61
CA ILE A 293 -4.14 -2.69 -20.31
C ILE A 293 -4.56 -4.03 -19.73
N LEU A 294 -5.42 -4.04 -18.70
CA LEU A 294 -5.88 -5.27 -18.06
C LEU A 294 -6.75 -6.10 -18.99
N TYR A 295 -7.65 -5.46 -19.75
CA TYR A 295 -8.45 -6.12 -20.78
C TYR A 295 -7.55 -6.81 -21.80
N THR A 296 -6.52 -6.11 -22.30
CA THR A 296 -5.57 -6.70 -23.25
C THR A 296 -4.85 -7.90 -22.64
N ALA A 297 -4.27 -7.74 -21.45
CA ALA A 297 -3.46 -8.78 -20.82
C ALA A 297 -4.27 -10.07 -20.55
N MET A 298 -5.53 -9.93 -20.15
CA MET A 298 -6.35 -11.05 -19.66
C MET A 298 -7.35 -11.59 -20.69
N ILE A 299 -7.81 -10.79 -21.65
CA ILE A 299 -8.93 -11.14 -22.55
C ILE A 299 -8.47 -11.43 -23.98
N ASP A 300 -7.96 -10.43 -24.72
CA ASP A 300 -7.78 -10.53 -26.18
C ASP A 300 -6.34 -10.50 -26.66
N GLN A 301 -5.39 -10.10 -25.80
CA GLN A 301 -3.97 -9.93 -26.13
C GLN A 301 -3.71 -9.02 -27.34
N ASP A 302 -4.62 -8.08 -27.66
CA ASP A 302 -4.39 -7.06 -28.67
C ASP A 302 -3.54 -5.89 -28.12
N TYR A 303 -2.21 -6.06 -28.10
CA TYR A 303 -1.26 -5.08 -27.58
C TYR A 303 -1.22 -3.74 -28.32
N ARG A 304 -1.87 -3.61 -29.49
CA ARG A 304 -2.05 -2.30 -30.13
C ARG A 304 -2.92 -1.39 -29.27
N ARG A 305 -3.85 -1.98 -28.51
CA ARG A 305 -4.67 -1.26 -27.52
C ARG A 305 -3.81 -0.66 -26.41
N VAL A 306 -2.82 -1.42 -25.92
CA VAL A 306 -1.86 -0.95 -24.90
C VAL A 306 -1.05 0.23 -25.41
N VAL A 307 -0.59 0.21 -26.66
CA VAL A 307 0.11 1.35 -27.27
C VAL A 307 -0.78 2.60 -27.26
N ARG A 308 -2.02 2.49 -27.72
CA ARG A 308 -2.97 3.62 -27.73
C ARG A 308 -3.29 4.11 -26.32
N ALA A 309 -3.41 3.19 -25.36
CA ALA A 309 -3.61 3.51 -23.95
C ALA A 309 -2.42 4.33 -23.43
N TYR A 310 -1.18 3.88 -23.64
CA TYR A 310 0.03 4.61 -23.25
C TYR A 310 0.15 5.98 -23.92
N GLN A 311 -0.23 6.10 -25.19
CA GLN A 311 -0.29 7.39 -25.88
C GLN A 311 -1.30 8.35 -25.25
N SER A 312 -2.47 7.85 -24.85
CA SER A 312 -3.55 8.66 -24.27
C SER A 312 -3.19 9.31 -22.93
N VAL A 313 -2.22 8.72 -22.20
CA VAL A 313 -1.77 9.20 -20.88
C VAL A 313 -0.32 9.73 -20.90
N GLY A 314 0.26 9.91 -22.10
CA GLY A 314 1.61 10.49 -22.26
C GLY A 314 2.77 9.58 -21.86
N VAL A 315 2.53 8.28 -21.63
CA VAL A 315 3.57 7.27 -21.38
C VAL A 315 4.41 7.06 -22.64
N MET A 316 3.77 7.08 -23.82
CA MET A 316 4.40 6.85 -25.10
C MET A 316 4.08 8.01 -26.07
N PRO A 317 5.03 8.42 -26.94
CA PRO A 317 4.78 9.46 -27.94
C PRO A 317 3.64 9.09 -28.91
N ALA A 318 2.85 10.09 -29.30
CA ALA A 318 1.67 9.91 -30.15
C ALA A 318 1.98 9.51 -31.60
N ASP A 319 3.24 9.65 -32.03
CA ASP A 319 3.73 9.29 -33.37
C ASP A 319 4.27 7.86 -33.45
N VAL A 320 4.35 7.13 -32.33
CA VAL A 320 4.70 5.70 -32.32
C VAL A 320 3.58 4.90 -32.99
N ASP A 321 3.93 4.06 -33.95
CA ASP A 321 2.99 3.19 -34.66
C ASP A 321 2.55 1.99 -33.78
N PRO A 322 1.25 1.85 -33.45
CA PRO A 322 0.75 0.70 -32.70
C PRO A 322 1.02 -0.66 -33.36
N GLU A 323 1.07 -0.74 -34.69
CA GLU A 323 1.35 -1.99 -35.41
C GLU A 323 2.80 -2.44 -35.26
N VAL A 324 3.72 -1.52 -34.92
CA VAL A 324 5.14 -1.83 -34.65
C VAL A 324 5.39 -2.05 -33.17
N ALA A 325 4.88 -1.16 -32.30
CA ALA A 325 5.12 -1.23 -30.87
C ALA A 325 4.32 -2.34 -30.17
N GLY A 326 3.11 -2.66 -30.66
CA GLY A 326 2.25 -3.69 -30.07
C GLY A 326 2.93 -5.06 -29.97
N PRO A 327 3.46 -5.63 -31.06
CA PRO A 327 4.19 -6.90 -31.02
C PRO A 327 5.43 -6.87 -30.12
N ALA A 328 6.13 -5.74 -30.03
CA ALA A 328 7.29 -5.59 -29.14
C ALA A 328 6.86 -5.64 -27.66
N ILE A 329 5.79 -4.95 -27.28
CA ILE A 329 5.20 -5.03 -25.93
C ILE A 329 4.74 -6.46 -25.65
N ALA A 330 4.09 -7.12 -26.61
CA ALA A 330 3.64 -8.49 -26.47
C ALA A 330 4.79 -9.43 -26.10
N ALA A 331 5.92 -9.34 -26.81
CA ALA A 331 7.10 -10.18 -26.58
C ALA A 331 7.72 -9.97 -25.18
N VAL A 332 7.60 -8.77 -24.61
CA VAL A 332 8.08 -8.45 -23.26
C VAL A 332 7.12 -8.95 -22.18
N MET A 333 5.81 -8.94 -22.45
CA MET A 333 4.77 -9.30 -21.47
C MET A 333 4.45 -10.80 -21.46
N GLU A 334 4.54 -11.48 -22.60
CA GLU A 334 4.14 -12.88 -22.75
C GLU A 334 4.86 -13.85 -21.79
N PRO A 335 6.18 -13.74 -21.53
CA PRO A 335 6.85 -14.59 -20.54
C PRO A 335 6.24 -14.45 -19.14
N MET A 336 5.91 -13.22 -18.72
CA MET A 336 5.27 -12.94 -17.43
C MET A 336 3.86 -13.51 -17.36
N LEU A 337 3.11 -13.45 -18.46
CA LEU A 337 1.79 -14.06 -18.54
C LEU A 337 1.87 -15.59 -18.46
N GLN A 338 2.87 -16.22 -19.09
CA GLN A 338 3.01 -17.68 -19.16
C GLN A 338 3.55 -18.30 -17.87
N GLN A 339 4.55 -17.68 -17.26
CA GLN A 339 5.34 -18.27 -16.17
C GLN A 339 5.13 -17.57 -14.82
N GLY A 340 4.31 -16.52 -14.77
CA GLY A 340 4.22 -15.62 -13.62
C GLY A 340 5.50 -14.81 -13.39
N ILE A 341 5.50 -13.90 -12.42
CA ILE A 341 6.68 -13.05 -12.12
C ILE A 341 7.80 -13.90 -11.49
N GLY A 342 7.47 -15.04 -10.86
CA GLY A 342 8.44 -15.95 -10.24
C GLY A 342 9.26 -16.78 -11.22
N GLY A 343 8.71 -17.08 -12.40
CA GLY A 343 9.36 -17.91 -13.41
C GLY A 343 10.29 -17.15 -14.36
N VAL A 344 10.23 -15.81 -14.37
CA VAL A 344 11.01 -14.97 -15.29
C VAL A 344 12.26 -14.41 -14.62
N SER A 345 13.37 -14.39 -15.37
CA SER A 345 14.60 -13.71 -14.95
C SER A 345 14.36 -12.20 -14.83
N LEU A 346 14.43 -11.68 -13.60
CA LEU A 346 14.27 -10.24 -13.33
C LEU A 346 15.28 -9.37 -14.11
N GLY A 347 16.51 -9.88 -14.30
CA GLY A 347 17.55 -9.18 -15.06
C GLY A 347 17.21 -9.07 -16.55
N ASP A 348 16.75 -10.16 -17.15
CA ASP A 348 16.36 -10.17 -18.56
C ASP A 348 15.08 -9.36 -18.80
N GLN A 349 14.12 -9.46 -17.88
CA GLN A 349 12.90 -8.66 -17.91
C GLN A 349 13.20 -7.16 -17.78
N PHE A 350 14.09 -6.78 -16.87
CA PHE A 350 14.49 -5.38 -16.70
C PHE A 350 15.18 -4.86 -17.96
N LYS A 351 16.09 -5.64 -18.55
CA LYS A 351 16.77 -5.29 -19.79
C LYS A 351 15.77 -5.11 -20.95
N ALA A 352 14.83 -6.04 -21.11
CA ALA A 352 13.82 -5.97 -22.16
C ALA A 352 12.91 -4.74 -22.02
N ASN A 353 12.52 -4.39 -20.77
CA ASN A 353 11.76 -3.16 -20.50
C ASN A 353 12.56 -1.90 -20.80
N LEU A 354 13.87 -1.88 -20.50
CA LEU A 354 14.74 -0.73 -20.79
C LEU A 354 14.91 -0.54 -22.31
N GLU A 355 15.15 -1.63 -23.04
CA GLU A 355 15.26 -1.61 -24.51
C GLU A 355 13.96 -1.09 -25.15
N LEU A 356 12.80 -1.55 -24.67
CA LEU A 356 11.50 -1.09 -25.12
C LEU A 356 11.28 0.41 -24.80
N ALA A 357 11.72 0.85 -23.62
CA ALA A 357 11.62 2.24 -23.22
C ALA A 357 12.51 3.16 -24.07
N GLU A 358 13.75 2.76 -24.34
CA GLU A 358 14.67 3.48 -25.21
C GLU A 358 14.17 3.50 -26.67
N GLN A 359 13.67 2.38 -27.17
CA GLN A 359 13.22 2.24 -28.56
C GLN A 359 12.00 3.11 -28.88
N PHE A 360 11.03 3.19 -27.97
CA PHE A 360 9.76 3.88 -28.20
C PHE A 360 9.60 5.17 -27.39
N GLY A 361 10.66 5.63 -26.71
CA GLY A 361 10.62 6.85 -25.91
C GLY A 361 9.64 6.79 -24.75
N VAL A 362 9.51 5.63 -24.11
CA VAL A 362 8.57 5.41 -23.00
C VAL A 362 9.04 6.17 -21.76
N THR A 363 8.13 6.88 -21.13
CA THR A 363 8.36 7.53 -19.84
C THR A 363 7.60 6.77 -18.74
N THR A 364 8.08 6.90 -17.50
CA THR A 364 7.43 6.26 -16.34
C THR A 364 6.69 7.31 -15.52
N PRO A 365 5.38 7.49 -15.74
CA PRO A 365 4.57 8.40 -14.94
C PRO A 365 4.32 7.86 -13.54
N ARG A 366 3.99 8.77 -12.63
CA ARG A 366 3.81 8.51 -11.20
C ARG A 366 2.70 7.49 -10.92
N GLU A 367 1.64 7.51 -11.71
CA GLU A 367 0.47 6.63 -11.58
C GLU A 367 0.84 5.15 -11.76
N LEU A 368 1.71 4.85 -12.74
CA LEU A 368 2.19 3.49 -12.95
C LEU A 368 3.07 3.01 -11.78
N VAL A 369 3.88 3.89 -11.19
CA VAL A 369 4.69 3.57 -10.01
C VAL A 369 3.79 3.23 -8.81
N LEU A 370 2.75 4.04 -8.59
CA LEU A 370 1.79 3.86 -7.49
C LEU A 370 1.09 2.48 -7.56
N ILE A 371 0.57 2.13 -8.74
CA ILE A 371 -0.12 0.86 -8.99
C ILE A 371 0.85 -0.33 -8.90
N SER A 372 2.02 -0.21 -9.53
CA SER A 372 3.02 -1.28 -9.55
C SER A 372 3.45 -1.69 -8.15
N LYS A 373 3.59 -0.72 -7.23
CA LYS A 373 3.89 -1.01 -5.82
C LYS A 373 2.83 -1.91 -5.17
N GLN A 374 1.54 -1.66 -5.41
CA GLN A 374 0.46 -2.47 -4.81
C GLN A 374 0.41 -3.88 -5.40
N LEU A 375 0.59 -4.00 -6.73
CA LEU A 375 0.63 -5.29 -7.41
C LEU A 375 1.80 -6.16 -6.91
N LEU A 376 2.95 -5.56 -6.58
CA LEU A 376 4.08 -6.28 -5.98
C LEU A 376 3.76 -6.86 -4.59
N TYR A 377 2.95 -6.17 -3.78
CA TYR A 377 2.48 -6.72 -2.51
C TYR A 377 1.55 -7.92 -2.73
N PHE A 378 0.58 -7.80 -3.64
CA PHE A 378 -0.31 -8.91 -3.98
C PHE A 378 0.44 -10.13 -4.52
N GLU A 379 1.43 -9.92 -5.40
CA GLU A 379 2.32 -10.97 -5.91
C GLU A 379 3.07 -11.68 -4.76
N ARG A 380 3.54 -10.92 -3.76
CA ARG A 380 4.21 -11.51 -2.59
C ARG A 380 3.27 -12.43 -1.81
N TYR A 381 2.00 -12.05 -1.63
CA TYR A 381 1.01 -12.92 -0.97
C TYR A 381 0.68 -14.13 -1.83
N ALA A 382 0.46 -13.93 -3.14
CA ALA A 382 0.19 -14.97 -4.10
C ALA A 382 1.24 -16.07 -4.06
N ARG A 383 2.54 -15.72 -4.11
CA ARG A 383 3.63 -16.72 -4.08
C ARG A 383 3.60 -17.66 -2.89
N ARG A 384 3.01 -17.25 -1.76
CA ARG A 384 2.99 -18.06 -0.54
C ARG A 384 1.65 -18.73 -0.29
N LEU A 385 0.54 -18.08 -0.61
CA LEU A 385 -0.82 -18.63 -0.44
C LEU A 385 -1.26 -19.48 -1.64
N ALA A 386 -0.79 -19.14 -2.83
CA ALA A 386 -1.18 -19.75 -4.10
C ALA A 386 0.03 -19.80 -5.08
N PRO A 387 0.99 -20.70 -4.88
CA PRO A 387 2.25 -20.71 -5.64
C PRO A 387 2.09 -20.84 -7.16
N ASP A 388 1.00 -21.48 -7.62
CA ASP A 388 0.69 -21.69 -9.03
C ASP A 388 -0.24 -20.59 -9.60
N TYR A 389 -0.68 -19.63 -8.78
CA TYR A 389 -1.58 -18.57 -9.18
C TYR A 389 -0.86 -17.49 -9.98
N VAL A 390 -1.39 -17.19 -11.18
CA VAL A 390 -0.89 -16.12 -12.05
C VAL A 390 -1.96 -15.04 -12.17
N LEU A 391 -1.78 -13.95 -11.41
CA LEU A 391 -2.70 -12.80 -11.37
C LEU A 391 -3.09 -12.31 -12.77
N ALA A 392 -2.11 -12.18 -13.65
CA ALA A 392 -2.29 -11.64 -15.00
C ALA A 392 -3.12 -12.53 -15.95
N ARG A 393 -3.58 -13.70 -15.48
CA ARG A 393 -4.47 -14.62 -16.21
C ARG A 393 -5.83 -14.81 -15.57
N ASP A 394 -6.03 -14.24 -14.39
CA ASP A 394 -7.23 -14.50 -13.62
C ASP A 394 -8.39 -13.64 -14.11
N LEU A 395 -9.20 -14.24 -14.98
CA LEU A 395 -10.43 -13.63 -15.52
C LEU A 395 -11.41 -13.20 -14.41
N PHE A 396 -11.36 -13.85 -13.24
CA PHE A 396 -12.18 -13.49 -12.08
C PHE A 396 -11.99 -12.03 -11.67
N LEU A 397 -10.76 -11.51 -11.77
CA LEU A 397 -10.42 -10.14 -11.38
C LEU A 397 -11.14 -9.07 -12.22
N LEU A 398 -11.61 -9.44 -13.41
CA LEU A 398 -12.31 -8.55 -14.33
C LEU A 398 -13.81 -8.83 -14.42
N ARG A 399 -14.33 -9.81 -13.64
CA ARG A 399 -15.70 -10.31 -13.76
C ARG A 399 -16.76 -9.21 -13.71
N ASN A 400 -16.63 -8.23 -12.81
CA ASN A 400 -17.63 -7.16 -12.70
C ASN A 400 -17.32 -5.96 -13.61
N VAL A 401 -16.07 -5.81 -14.07
CA VAL A 401 -15.65 -4.71 -14.95
C VAL A 401 -16.01 -4.99 -16.41
N PHE A 402 -15.82 -6.23 -16.86
CA PHE A 402 -16.07 -6.67 -18.24
C PHE A 402 -16.88 -7.98 -18.27
N PRO A 403 -18.11 -8.01 -17.71
CA PRO A 403 -18.85 -9.25 -17.45
C PRO A 403 -19.11 -10.10 -18.69
N ALA A 404 -19.50 -9.47 -19.81
CA ALA A 404 -19.79 -10.19 -21.05
C ALA A 404 -18.53 -10.79 -21.69
N ASP A 405 -17.43 -10.04 -21.70
CA ASP A 405 -16.16 -10.49 -22.30
C ASP A 405 -15.47 -11.54 -21.43
N VAL A 406 -15.55 -11.40 -20.11
CA VAL A 406 -15.08 -12.42 -19.15
C VAL A 406 -15.87 -13.71 -19.30
N ALA A 407 -17.21 -13.65 -19.37
CA ALA A 407 -18.04 -14.84 -19.56
C ALA A 407 -17.71 -15.55 -20.89
N ARG A 408 -17.51 -14.79 -21.97
CA ARG A 408 -17.09 -15.33 -23.28
C ARG A 408 -15.71 -15.98 -23.20
N ALA A 409 -14.72 -15.28 -22.67
CA ALA A 409 -13.35 -15.78 -22.57
C ALA A 409 -13.25 -17.01 -21.65
N ALA A 410 -14.01 -17.04 -20.55
CA ALA A 410 -14.08 -18.19 -19.65
C ALA A 410 -14.67 -19.41 -20.36
N ALA A 411 -15.75 -19.24 -21.12
CA ALA A 411 -16.36 -20.32 -21.90
C ALA A 411 -15.42 -20.85 -23.01
N GLU A 412 -14.73 -19.96 -23.73
CA GLU A 412 -13.76 -20.32 -24.78
C GLU A 412 -12.55 -21.08 -24.22
N ARG A 413 -12.10 -20.74 -23.01
CA ARG A 413 -10.92 -21.33 -22.36
C ARG A 413 -11.26 -22.52 -21.44
N GLY A 414 -12.55 -22.82 -21.24
CA GLY A 414 -13.00 -23.86 -20.32
C GLY A 414 -12.64 -23.57 -18.86
N ILE A 415 -12.65 -22.30 -18.45
CA ILE A 415 -12.31 -21.87 -17.09
C ILE A 415 -13.60 -21.72 -16.29
N GLU A 416 -13.66 -22.37 -15.13
CA GLU A 416 -14.71 -22.15 -14.13
C GLU A 416 -14.25 -21.04 -13.18
N LEU A 417 -15.05 -19.98 -13.06
CA LEU A 417 -14.74 -18.86 -12.16
C LEU A 417 -15.20 -19.22 -10.75
N PRO A 418 -14.44 -18.83 -9.70
CA PRO A 418 -14.91 -18.97 -8.32
C PRO A 418 -16.24 -18.25 -8.12
N ASP A 419 -17.04 -18.73 -7.17
CA ASP A 419 -18.25 -18.03 -6.72
C ASP A 419 -17.91 -16.68 -6.07
#